data_AF-A0A5B6ZBE3-F1
#
_entry.id   AF-A0A5B6ZBE3-F1
#
_cell.length_a   1.000
_cell.length_b   1.000
_cell.length_c   1.000
_cell.angle_alpha   90.00
_cell.angle_beta   90.00
_cell.angle_gamma   90.00
#
_symmetry.space_group_name_H-M   'P 1'
#
loop_
_entity.id
_entity.type
_entity.pdbx_description
1 polymer ?
#
loop_
_entity_poly.entity_id
_entity_poly.type
_entity_poly.pdbx_seq_one_letter_code
_entity_poly.pdbx_strand_id
1 'polypeptide(L)'
;MAHSCVSTSASSLRLNSLVFSSSNPSSCLETKSLSLPFQPLRSRKLRKLIGNQKNVRSPSVKAIYSGEFWAPERSLRQGIWSIRDDMQVPASPYFPTYAQGGQGPPPMVQERFQSVISQLFQHRIIRCGGAVDDDMANIIVAQLLYLDAIDPNKDIVMYVNSPGGSVTAGMAIFDTMRHIRPNVSTVCVGLAASMGAFLLSSGTKGKRYSLPNSRIMIHQPLGGAQGGQTDIDIQANEMLHHKANLNGYLSYHTGQSLEKINQDTDRDFFMSAKEAKEYGLIDGVIMNPLKVLQPLAA
;
A
#
# COMPACT_ATOMS: atom_id res chain seq x y z
N MET A 1 -40.76 -45.40 13.78
CA MET A 1 -39.77 -44.34 14.06
C MET A 1 -40.52 -43.02 14.06
N ALA A 2 -41.19 -42.59 15.13
CA ALA A 2 -40.72 -42.15 16.44
C ALA A 2 -39.98 -40.79 16.41
N HIS A 3 -40.72 -39.74 16.81
CA HIS A 3 -40.30 -38.44 17.41
C HIS A 3 -39.53 -37.44 16.52
N SER A 4 -39.69 -36.10 16.59
CA SER A 4 -40.45 -35.20 17.47
C SER A 4 -40.35 -33.76 16.93
N CYS A 5 -41.43 -33.00 17.08
CA CYS A 5 -41.50 -31.54 16.97
C CYS A 5 -41.13 -30.92 18.34
N VAL A 6 -40.39 -29.79 18.41
CA VAL A 6 -40.59 -28.73 19.44
C VAL A 6 -40.07 -27.37 18.93
N SER A 7 -40.94 -26.38 19.13
CA SER A 7 -40.86 -24.92 18.95
C SER A 7 -40.17 -24.15 20.08
N THR A 8 -39.72 -22.93 19.82
CA THR A 8 -39.79 -21.74 20.72
C THR A 8 -39.45 -20.51 19.86
N SER A 9 -39.92 -19.27 20.03
CA SER A 9 -41.02 -18.61 20.72
C SER A 9 -40.93 -17.14 20.26
N ALA A 10 -41.93 -16.61 19.55
CA ALA A 10 -42.00 -15.19 19.21
C ALA A 10 -43.06 -14.51 20.09
N SER A 11 -42.61 -13.65 20.99
CA SER A 11 -43.45 -12.78 21.81
C SER A 11 -43.66 -11.44 21.09
N SER A 12 -44.93 -11.08 20.97
CA SER A 12 -45.45 -9.83 20.41
C SER A 12 -45.65 -8.80 21.52
N LEU A 13 -45.37 -7.53 21.25
CA LEU A 13 -46.04 -6.40 21.91
C LEU A 13 -46.33 -5.28 20.91
N ARG A 14 -47.52 -4.70 21.10
CA ARG A 14 -48.31 -3.81 20.25
C ARG A 14 -48.05 -2.31 20.53
N LEU A 15 -48.78 -1.47 19.76
CA LEU A 15 -49.21 -0.07 19.93
C LEU A 15 -48.31 0.98 19.26
N ASN A 16 -48.79 2.01 18.56
CA ASN A 16 -50.13 2.40 18.08
C ASN A 16 -49.93 3.49 17.02
N SER A 17 -50.80 3.52 16.01
CA SER A 17 -50.94 4.61 15.04
C SER A 17 -51.81 5.74 15.61
N LEU A 18 -51.51 6.97 15.22
CA LEU A 18 -52.43 8.10 15.28
C LEU A 18 -52.44 8.82 13.93
N VAL A 19 -53.65 9.01 13.42
CA VAL A 19 -54.04 9.65 12.16
C VAL A 19 -54.94 10.84 12.52
N PHE A 20 -54.77 11.98 11.82
CA PHE A 20 -55.81 13.00 11.56
C PHE A 20 -55.42 13.72 10.25
N SER A 21 -56.04 13.41 9.09
CA SER A 21 -57.15 14.11 8.38
C SER A 21 -56.89 15.61 8.10
N SER A 22 -56.56 16.07 6.88
CA SER A 22 -57.34 16.26 5.63
C SER A 22 -57.94 17.68 5.47
N SER A 23 -57.52 18.42 4.43
CA SER A 23 -58.38 19.18 3.49
C SER A 23 -57.58 20.14 2.57
N ASN A 24 -57.78 20.01 1.26
CA ASN A 24 -57.44 20.97 0.18
C ASN A 24 -58.41 22.19 0.20
N PRO A 25 -58.15 23.37 -0.45
CA PRO A 25 -58.03 23.50 -1.92
C PRO A 25 -57.20 24.68 -2.53
N SER A 26 -56.83 24.49 -3.81
CA SER A 26 -56.66 25.46 -4.94
C SER A 26 -56.12 26.90 -4.74
N SER A 27 -55.03 27.25 -5.44
CA SER A 27 -55.00 28.29 -6.49
C SER A 27 -53.60 28.45 -7.11
N CYS A 28 -53.60 28.74 -8.42
CA CYS A 28 -52.45 28.95 -9.30
C CYS A 28 -51.69 30.26 -9.00
N LEU A 29 -50.37 30.29 -9.26
CA LEU A 29 -49.69 31.37 -10.03
C LEU A 29 -48.18 31.07 -10.23
N GLU A 30 -47.82 30.95 -11.52
CA GLU A 30 -46.60 31.37 -12.21
C GLU A 30 -45.22 31.34 -11.51
N THR A 31 -44.32 30.51 -12.04
CA THR A 31 -42.89 30.83 -12.11
C THR A 31 -42.35 30.59 -13.52
N LYS A 32 -41.83 31.69 -14.10
CA LYS A 32 -41.34 31.85 -15.47
C LYS A 32 -40.21 30.89 -15.83
N SER A 33 -40.34 30.21 -16.98
CA SER A 33 -39.24 29.55 -17.66
C SER A 33 -38.36 30.59 -18.38
N LEU A 34 -37.08 30.66 -18.04
CA LEU A 34 -36.07 31.34 -18.85
C LEU A 34 -35.19 30.27 -19.48
N SER A 35 -35.44 29.98 -20.76
CA SER A 35 -34.57 29.19 -21.63
C SER A 35 -33.83 30.14 -22.58
N LEU A 36 -32.51 29.98 -22.68
CA LEU A 36 -31.68 30.56 -23.73
C LEU A 36 -30.74 29.49 -24.30
N PRO A 37 -30.31 29.63 -25.56
CA PRO A 37 -30.25 28.52 -26.51
C PRO A 37 -28.88 27.84 -26.62
N PHE A 38 -28.90 26.50 -26.78
CA PHE A 38 -27.77 25.71 -27.25
C PHE A 38 -27.56 25.92 -28.76
N GLN A 39 -26.39 26.42 -29.16
CA GLN A 39 -25.94 26.40 -30.56
C GLN A 39 -25.25 25.06 -30.89
N PRO A 40 -25.58 24.40 -32.01
CA PRO A 40 -24.88 23.19 -32.43
C PRO A 40 -23.57 23.50 -33.15
N LEU A 41 -22.48 22.85 -32.72
CA LEU A 41 -21.19 22.91 -33.38
C LEU A 41 -21.23 22.18 -34.73
N ARG A 42 -20.79 22.91 -35.75
CA ARG A 42 -20.74 22.61 -37.18
C ARG A 42 -19.83 21.42 -37.48
N SER A 43 -20.38 20.36 -38.07
CA SER A 43 -19.64 19.18 -38.53
C SER A 43 -18.69 19.53 -39.69
N ARG A 44 -17.40 19.23 -39.54
CA ARG A 44 -16.43 19.26 -40.64
C ARG A 44 -16.42 17.90 -41.35
N LYS A 45 -16.71 17.94 -42.65
CA LYS A 45 -16.65 16.82 -43.61
C LYS A 45 -15.27 16.17 -43.60
N LEU A 46 -15.20 14.87 -43.27
CA LEU A 46 -14.03 14.03 -43.54
C LEU A 46 -14.11 13.55 -45.01
N ARG A 47 -13.16 13.98 -45.85
CA ARG A 47 -12.98 13.46 -47.21
C ARG A 47 -12.28 12.11 -47.15
N LYS A 48 -12.86 11.11 -47.82
CA LYS A 48 -12.23 9.85 -48.24
C LYS A 48 -10.95 10.15 -49.03
N LEU A 49 -9.83 9.56 -48.61
CA LEU A 49 -8.65 9.36 -49.45
C LEU A 49 -8.41 7.85 -49.55
N ILE A 50 -8.70 7.33 -50.75
CA ILE A 50 -8.29 6.02 -51.25
C ILE A 50 -6.84 6.18 -51.73
N GLY A 51 -5.95 5.29 -51.30
CA GLY A 51 -4.55 5.31 -51.73
C GLY A 51 -3.77 4.05 -51.34
N ASN A 52 -3.75 3.09 -52.28
CA ASN A 52 -2.73 2.07 -52.56
C ASN A 52 -2.20 1.16 -51.43
N GLN A 53 -2.64 -0.11 -51.51
CA GLN A 53 -1.91 -1.28 -51.01
C GLN A 53 -0.52 -1.35 -51.68
N LYS A 54 0.54 -1.39 -50.86
CA LYS A 54 1.85 -1.90 -51.26
C LYS A 54 2.31 -2.96 -50.26
N ASN A 55 2.40 -4.18 -50.78
CA ASN A 55 3.20 -5.34 -50.37
C ASN A 55 3.85 -5.30 -48.97
N VAL A 56 3.26 -6.04 -48.04
CA VAL A 56 3.92 -6.51 -46.82
C VAL A 56 4.82 -7.70 -47.20
N ARG A 57 6.13 -7.48 -47.26
CA ARG A 57 7.13 -8.55 -47.17
C ARG A 57 7.66 -8.54 -45.73
N SER A 58 7.43 -9.63 -45.01
CA SER A 58 8.01 -9.90 -43.70
C SER A 58 9.52 -10.18 -43.84
N PRO A 59 10.41 -9.51 -43.10
CA PRO A 59 11.74 -10.03 -42.88
C PRO A 59 11.71 -10.88 -41.59
N SER A 60 11.94 -12.18 -41.73
CA SER A 60 12.32 -13.03 -40.60
C SER A 60 13.72 -12.61 -40.14
N VAL A 61 13.79 -11.84 -39.06
CA VAL A 61 15.07 -11.50 -38.45
C VAL A 61 15.56 -12.73 -37.67
N LYS A 62 16.41 -13.54 -38.32
CA LYS A 62 17.23 -14.55 -37.64
C LYS A 62 18.36 -13.84 -36.90
N ALA A 63 18.37 -13.93 -35.57
CA ALA A 63 19.53 -13.53 -34.77
C ALA A 63 20.66 -14.54 -35.00
N ILE A 64 21.74 -14.11 -35.65
CA ILE A 64 23.00 -14.83 -35.75
C ILE A 64 23.86 -14.34 -34.58
N TYR A 65 24.11 -15.19 -33.59
CA TYR A 65 25.15 -14.93 -32.59
C TYR A 65 26.50 -15.28 -33.20
N SER A 66 27.23 -14.29 -33.70
CA SER A 66 28.67 -14.38 -33.89
C SER A 66 29.34 -14.15 -32.53
N GLY A 67 29.95 -15.19 -31.98
CA GLY A 67 30.73 -15.12 -30.75
C GLY A 67 32.02 -14.36 -30.99
N GLU A 68 32.04 -13.08 -30.68
CA GLU A 68 33.27 -12.33 -30.39
C GLU A 68 33.07 -11.49 -29.13
N PHE A 69 34.03 -11.64 -28.23
CA PHE A 69 34.09 -11.05 -26.90
C PHE A 69 34.36 -9.54 -27.01
N TRP A 70 33.32 -8.72 -26.94
CA TRP A 70 33.44 -7.27 -26.82
C TRP A 70 33.38 -6.86 -25.35
N ALA A 71 34.53 -6.52 -24.77
CA ALA A 71 34.59 -5.80 -23.50
C ALA A 71 34.21 -4.32 -23.77
N PRO A 72 33.16 -3.76 -23.15
CA PRO A 72 32.87 -2.35 -23.32
C PRO A 72 33.90 -1.53 -22.54
N GLU A 73 34.53 -0.56 -23.21
CA GLU A 73 35.29 0.51 -22.57
C GLU A 73 34.51 1.07 -21.37
N ARG A 74 35.18 1.17 -20.22
CA ARG A 74 34.64 1.84 -19.03
C ARG A 74 34.45 3.31 -19.33
N SER A 75 33.30 3.67 -19.89
CA SER A 75 32.81 5.04 -19.80
C SER A 75 32.61 5.35 -18.31
N LEU A 76 33.48 6.22 -17.77
CA LEU A 76 33.29 6.84 -16.47
C LEU A 76 31.99 7.66 -16.55
N ARG A 77 30.86 7.05 -16.18
CA ARG A 77 29.61 7.78 -15.99
C ARG A 77 29.75 8.63 -14.73
N GLN A 78 30.28 9.85 -14.88
CA GLN A 78 30.14 10.90 -13.88
C GLN A 78 28.72 11.46 -13.96
N GLY A 79 27.93 11.22 -12.92
CA GLY A 79 26.54 11.67 -12.81
C GLY A 79 25.92 11.23 -11.49
N ILE A 80 24.66 11.61 -11.23
CA ILE A 80 23.90 11.39 -9.97
C ILE A 80 23.83 9.90 -9.52
N TRP A 81 24.23 8.97 -10.40
CA TRP A 81 24.30 7.52 -10.17
C TRP A 81 25.73 6.99 -9.96
N SER A 82 26.71 7.84 -9.66
CA SER A 82 28.08 7.40 -9.39
C SER A 82 28.10 6.42 -8.22
N ILE A 83 28.58 5.20 -8.49
CA ILE A 83 28.85 4.19 -7.48
C ILE A 83 29.79 4.83 -6.47
N ARG A 84 29.41 4.72 -5.19
CA ARG A 84 30.19 5.14 -4.04
C ARG A 84 31.64 4.64 -4.14
N ASP A 85 32.59 5.56 -4.27
CA ASP A 85 34.03 5.26 -4.39
C ASP A 85 34.60 4.61 -3.10
N ASP A 86 33.85 4.63 -2.00
CA ASP A 86 34.17 3.99 -0.72
C ASP A 86 33.85 2.49 -0.69
N MET A 87 33.20 1.92 -1.71
CA MET A 87 32.81 0.51 -1.72
C MET A 87 33.91 -0.36 -2.35
N GLN A 88 34.73 -0.99 -1.51
CA GLN A 88 35.61 -2.08 -1.94
C GLN A 88 34.76 -3.27 -2.40
N VAL A 89 34.56 -3.39 -3.71
CA VAL A 89 33.88 -4.54 -4.30
C VAL A 89 34.82 -5.75 -4.17
N PRO A 90 34.43 -6.81 -3.44
CA PRO A 90 35.26 -8.02 -3.34
C PRO A 90 35.45 -8.62 -4.74
N ALA A 91 36.68 -9.04 -5.06
CA ALA A 91 37.09 -9.52 -6.38
C ALA A 91 36.46 -10.86 -6.82
N SER A 92 35.54 -11.42 -6.03
CA SER A 92 34.83 -12.64 -6.37
C SER A 92 33.50 -12.30 -7.03
N PRO A 93 33.26 -12.69 -8.29
CA PRO A 93 31.92 -12.61 -8.85
C PRO A 93 31.04 -13.61 -8.11
N TYR A 94 30.27 -13.11 -7.15
CA TYR A 94 29.19 -13.89 -6.56
C TYR A 94 28.16 -14.13 -7.67
N PHE A 95 28.17 -15.32 -8.27
CA PHE A 95 27.15 -15.74 -9.23
C PHE A 95 25.99 -16.36 -8.44
N PRO A 96 24.85 -15.67 -8.26
CA PRO A 96 23.67 -16.32 -7.70
C PRO A 96 23.18 -17.39 -8.70
N THR A 97 23.14 -18.65 -8.28
CA THR A 97 22.68 -19.80 -9.08
C THR A 97 21.17 -19.79 -9.39
N TYR A 98 20.48 -18.64 -9.34
CA TYR A 98 19.02 -18.56 -9.44
C TYR A 98 18.50 -18.06 -10.81
N ALA A 99 19.34 -18.09 -11.85
CA ALA A 99 18.96 -17.57 -13.17
C ALA A 99 18.60 -18.67 -14.20
N GLN A 100 18.05 -19.81 -13.75
CA GLN A 100 17.32 -20.72 -14.66
C GLN A 100 16.09 -21.32 -13.96
N GLY A 101 14.91 -20.83 -14.36
CA GLY A 101 13.61 -21.37 -13.98
C GLY A 101 12.97 -20.60 -12.83
N GLY A 102 11.77 -20.06 -13.07
CA GLY A 102 10.92 -19.36 -12.09
C GLY A 102 10.35 -20.28 -11.00
N GLN A 103 11.15 -21.21 -10.50
CA GLN A 103 10.83 -22.01 -9.32
C GLN A 103 11.21 -21.14 -8.11
N GLY A 104 10.26 -20.99 -7.19
CA GLY A 104 10.49 -20.33 -5.91
C GLY A 104 11.63 -20.97 -5.12
N PRO A 105 11.96 -20.45 -3.92
CA PRO A 105 13.01 -21.03 -3.10
C PRO A 105 12.78 -22.54 -2.92
N PRO A 106 13.84 -23.37 -2.97
CA PRO A 106 13.72 -24.82 -2.83
C PRO A 106 12.89 -25.21 -1.58
N PRO A 107 12.13 -26.31 -1.58
CA PRO A 107 11.26 -26.69 -0.46
C PRO A 107 11.96 -26.72 0.90
N MET A 108 13.22 -27.14 0.91
CA MET A 108 14.05 -27.19 2.12
C MET A 108 14.43 -25.78 2.65
N VAL A 109 14.55 -24.79 1.76
CA VAL A 109 14.71 -23.38 2.14
C VAL A 109 13.40 -22.83 2.68
N GLN A 110 12.27 -23.23 2.11
CA GLN A 110 10.94 -22.85 2.59
C GLN A 110 10.67 -23.37 4.01
N GLU A 111 10.91 -24.65 4.29
CA GLU A 111 10.71 -25.23 5.63
C GLU A 111 11.60 -24.57 6.69
N ARG A 112 12.89 -24.37 6.38
CA ARG A 112 13.81 -23.66 7.28
C ARG A 112 13.39 -22.22 7.51
N PHE A 113 12.92 -21.54 6.46
CA PHE A 113 12.40 -20.19 6.59
C PHE A 113 11.16 -20.15 7.50
N GLN A 114 10.21 -21.08 7.34
CA GLN A 114 9.05 -21.18 8.22
C GLN A 114 9.46 -21.43 9.69
N SER A 115 10.43 -22.33 9.93
CA SER A 115 10.95 -22.59 11.27
C SER A 115 11.54 -21.32 11.92
N VAL A 116 12.30 -20.52 11.17
CA VAL A 116 12.85 -19.25 11.66
C VAL A 116 11.74 -18.22 11.92
N ILE A 117 10.73 -18.12 11.05
CA ILE A 117 9.61 -17.19 11.23
C ILE A 117 8.81 -17.55 12.49
N SER A 118 8.58 -18.83 12.75
CA SER A 118 7.94 -19.28 14.01
C SER A 118 8.78 -18.92 15.24
N GLN A 119 10.12 -19.05 15.16
CA GLN A 119 11.01 -18.62 16.26
C GLN A 119 10.97 -17.10 16.48
N LEU A 120 11.02 -16.31 15.40
CA LEU A 120 10.87 -14.85 15.49
C LEU A 120 9.54 -14.46 16.12
N PHE A 121 8.45 -15.16 15.77
CA PHE A 121 7.13 -14.90 16.33
C PHE A 121 7.06 -15.17 17.84
N GLN A 122 7.76 -16.19 18.35
CA GLN A 122 7.89 -16.43 19.80
C GLN A 122 8.57 -15.25 20.51
N HIS A 123 9.47 -14.55 19.83
CA HIS A 123 10.07 -13.30 20.29
C HIS A 123 9.24 -12.04 19.98
N ARG A 124 7.96 -12.21 19.61
CA ARG A 124 7.02 -11.12 19.27
C ARG A 124 7.47 -10.27 18.08
N ILE A 125 8.21 -10.90 17.16
CA ILE A 125 8.66 -10.27 15.91
C ILE A 125 7.77 -10.75 14.78
N ILE A 126 7.11 -9.80 14.10
CA ILE A 126 6.29 -10.04 12.92
C ILE A 126 6.87 -9.34 11.70
N ARG A 127 6.47 -9.75 10.50
CA ARG A 127 6.97 -9.20 9.24
C ARG A 127 5.84 -8.74 8.33
N CYS A 128 5.90 -7.49 7.90
CA CYS A 128 5.20 -6.95 6.76
C CYS A 128 6.18 -6.93 5.58
N GLY A 129 6.25 -8.04 4.83
CA GLY A 129 7.25 -8.25 3.79
C GLY A 129 6.64 -8.65 2.46
N GLY A 130 6.82 -7.84 1.41
CA GLY A 130 6.16 -8.01 0.12
C GLY A 130 4.99 -7.03 -0.07
N ALA A 131 4.18 -7.24 -1.11
CA ALA A 131 3.03 -6.39 -1.38
C ALA A 131 1.97 -6.53 -0.27
N VAL A 132 1.34 -5.41 0.10
CA VAL A 132 0.22 -5.43 1.05
C VAL A 132 -1.05 -5.85 0.31
N ASP A 133 -1.51 -7.06 0.58
CA ASP A 133 -2.77 -7.62 0.08
C ASP A 133 -3.61 -8.19 1.23
N ASP A 134 -4.81 -8.66 0.91
CA ASP A 134 -5.77 -9.12 1.91
C ASP A 134 -5.25 -10.35 2.67
N ASP A 135 -4.51 -11.25 2.01
CA ASP A 135 -3.92 -12.43 2.65
C ASP A 135 -2.83 -12.03 3.66
N MET A 136 -1.92 -11.13 3.28
CA MET A 136 -0.91 -10.60 4.19
C MET A 136 -1.55 -9.86 5.37
N ALA A 137 -2.57 -9.04 5.11
CA ALA A 137 -3.29 -8.32 6.14
C ALA A 137 -3.96 -9.27 7.13
N ASN A 138 -4.66 -10.30 6.65
CA ASN A 138 -5.29 -11.29 7.51
C ASN A 138 -4.29 -12.01 8.41
N ILE A 139 -3.11 -12.38 7.87
CA ILE A 139 -2.04 -13.02 8.66
C ILE A 139 -1.51 -12.07 9.74
N ILE A 140 -1.19 -10.82 9.37
CA ILE A 140 -0.65 -9.84 10.32
C ILE A 140 -1.67 -9.49 11.40
N VAL A 141 -2.95 -9.29 11.04
CA VAL A 141 -4.04 -9.02 11.98
C VAL A 141 -4.18 -10.19 12.97
N ALA A 142 -4.21 -11.44 12.48
CA ALA A 142 -4.27 -12.61 13.35
C ALA A 142 -3.06 -12.70 14.31
N GLN A 143 -1.85 -12.41 13.81
CA GLN A 143 -0.64 -12.37 14.62
C GLN A 143 -0.68 -11.29 15.70
N LEU A 144 -1.14 -10.09 15.38
CA LEU A 144 -1.28 -8.98 16.32
C LEU A 144 -2.29 -9.31 17.43
N LEU A 145 -3.47 -9.82 17.06
CA LEU A 145 -4.50 -10.24 18.01
C LEU A 145 -4.02 -11.39 18.91
N TYR A 146 -3.30 -12.35 18.35
CA TYR A 146 -2.71 -13.44 19.12
C TYR A 146 -1.69 -12.92 20.15
N LEU A 147 -0.78 -12.03 19.73
CA LEU A 147 0.26 -11.48 20.62
C LEU A 147 -0.33 -10.60 21.73
N ASP A 148 -1.43 -9.88 21.46
CA ASP A 148 -2.22 -9.16 22.46
C ASP A 148 -2.86 -10.11 23.49
N ALA A 149 -3.41 -11.24 23.04
CA ALA A 149 -4.02 -12.23 23.93
C ALA A 149 -2.99 -12.95 24.82
N ILE A 150 -1.79 -13.22 24.31
CA ILE A 150 -0.73 -13.93 25.04
C ILE A 150 -0.09 -13.07 26.12
N ASP A 151 0.31 -11.84 25.79
CA ASP A 151 0.91 -10.91 26.74
C ASP A 151 0.65 -9.47 26.27
N PRO A 152 -0.35 -8.78 26.83
CA PRO A 152 -0.72 -7.43 26.39
C PRO A 152 0.27 -6.34 26.84
N ASN A 153 1.20 -6.65 27.74
CA ASN A 153 2.12 -5.66 28.31
C ASN A 153 3.46 -5.62 27.57
N LYS A 154 3.78 -6.67 26.79
CA LYS A 154 5.03 -6.75 26.03
C LYS A 154 4.87 -6.18 24.63
N ASP A 155 5.80 -5.31 24.26
CA ASP A 155 5.87 -4.73 22.92
C ASP A 155 5.95 -5.80 21.81
N ILE A 156 5.53 -5.40 20.61
CA ILE A 156 5.63 -6.18 19.37
C ILE A 156 6.58 -5.43 18.43
N VAL A 157 7.43 -6.15 17.71
CA VAL A 157 8.31 -5.55 16.69
C VAL A 157 7.87 -5.99 15.30
N MET A 158 7.43 -5.04 14.49
CA MET A 158 7.04 -5.26 13.09
C MET A 158 8.15 -4.78 12.15
N TYR A 159 8.78 -5.70 11.46
CA TYR A 159 9.71 -5.37 10.37
C TYR A 159 8.96 -5.13 9.07
N VAL A 160 9.19 -3.97 8.45
CA VAL A 160 8.53 -3.52 7.22
C VAL A 160 9.53 -3.55 6.06
N ASN A 161 9.23 -4.36 5.05
CA ASN A 161 9.88 -4.39 3.74
C ASN A 161 8.82 -4.56 2.65
N SER A 162 8.13 -3.47 2.32
CA SER A 162 6.96 -3.50 1.46
C SER A 162 6.97 -2.35 0.44
N PRO A 163 6.67 -2.63 -0.85
CA PRO A 163 6.38 -1.60 -1.83
C PRO A 163 4.99 -0.95 -1.64
N GLY A 164 4.22 -1.38 -0.64
CA GLY A 164 2.82 -1.02 -0.44
C GLY A 164 1.87 -1.98 -1.13
N GLY A 165 0.64 -1.55 -1.37
CA GLY A 165 -0.40 -2.38 -1.98
C GLY A 165 -1.80 -1.83 -1.69
N SER A 166 -2.74 -2.72 -1.41
CA SER A 166 -4.14 -2.39 -1.13
C SER A 166 -4.28 -1.46 0.08
N VAL A 167 -5.03 -0.36 -0.11
CA VAL A 167 -5.31 0.62 0.95
C VAL A 167 -6.17 -0.02 2.04
N THR A 168 -7.22 -0.77 1.68
CA THR A 168 -8.12 -1.41 2.65
C THR A 168 -7.40 -2.46 3.48
N ALA A 169 -6.56 -3.29 2.85
CA ALA A 169 -5.74 -4.29 3.54
C ALA A 169 -4.78 -3.63 4.53
N GLY A 170 -4.08 -2.56 4.12
CA GLY A 170 -3.20 -1.83 5.01
C GLY A 170 -3.94 -1.09 6.14
N MET A 171 -5.15 -0.58 5.88
CA MET A 171 -5.99 0.03 6.91
C MET A 171 -6.44 -0.99 7.97
N ALA A 172 -6.72 -2.24 7.59
CA ALA A 172 -7.03 -3.30 8.55
C ALA A 172 -5.87 -3.59 9.51
N ILE A 173 -4.64 -3.63 9.00
CA ILE A 173 -3.44 -3.76 9.84
C ILE A 173 -3.30 -2.54 10.75
N PHE A 174 -3.42 -1.34 10.20
CA PHE A 174 -3.29 -0.08 10.95
C PHE A 174 -4.28 0.02 12.11
N ASP A 175 -5.56 -0.24 11.86
CA ASP A 175 -6.59 -0.16 12.89
C ASP A 175 -6.37 -1.25 13.94
N THR A 176 -5.89 -2.43 13.55
CA THR A 176 -5.52 -3.49 14.49
C THR A 176 -4.34 -3.07 15.38
N MET A 177 -3.30 -2.45 14.82
CA MET A 177 -2.17 -1.91 15.59
C MET A 177 -2.63 -0.90 16.66
N ARG A 178 -3.70 -0.14 16.40
CA ARG A 178 -4.29 0.81 17.35
C ARG A 178 -5.29 0.17 18.32
N HIS A 179 -5.88 -0.95 17.94
CA HIS A 179 -6.87 -1.67 18.74
C HIS A 179 -6.23 -2.49 19.86
N ILE A 180 -5.07 -3.10 19.59
CA ILE A 180 -4.38 -3.93 20.57
C ILE A 180 -3.71 -3.12 21.69
N ARG A 181 -3.45 -3.75 22.84
CA ARG A 181 -2.84 -3.10 24.02
C ARG A 181 -1.31 -2.96 23.93
N PRO A 182 -0.55 -3.94 23.38
CA PRO A 182 0.88 -3.79 23.18
C PRO A 182 1.23 -2.58 22.32
N ASN A 183 2.37 -1.96 22.63
CA ASN A 183 2.97 -1.04 21.66
C ASN A 183 3.51 -1.83 20.46
N VAL A 184 3.40 -1.25 19.28
CA VAL A 184 3.96 -1.81 18.05
C VAL A 184 5.14 -0.95 17.62
N SER A 185 6.34 -1.46 17.80
CA SER A 185 7.55 -0.87 17.23
C SER A 185 7.67 -1.27 15.76
N THR A 186 7.95 -0.31 14.89
CA THR A 186 8.10 -0.57 13.44
C THR A 186 9.56 -0.36 13.03
N VAL A 187 10.07 -1.23 12.17
CA VAL A 187 11.45 -1.14 11.67
C VAL A 187 11.50 -1.34 10.17
N CYS A 188 11.87 -0.31 9.42
CA CYS A 188 12.04 -0.42 7.98
C CYS A 188 13.36 -1.12 7.61
N VAL A 189 13.26 -2.21 6.84
CA VAL A 189 14.39 -2.97 6.32
C VAL A 189 14.27 -3.09 4.80
N GLY A 190 15.06 -2.31 4.06
CA GLY A 190 14.98 -2.27 2.60
C GLY A 190 14.04 -1.18 2.10
N LEU A 191 12.76 -1.49 1.88
CA LEU A 191 11.79 -0.54 1.33
C LEU A 191 10.55 -0.43 2.23
N ALA A 192 10.10 0.80 2.48
CA ALA A 192 8.75 1.06 2.94
C ALA A 192 8.14 2.13 2.03
N ALA A 193 7.32 1.72 1.06
CA ALA A 193 6.70 2.62 0.10
C ALA A 193 5.17 2.56 0.20
N SER A 194 4.48 3.66 -0.14
CA SER A 194 3.01 3.71 -0.18
C SER A 194 2.42 3.21 1.16
N MET A 195 1.53 2.21 1.16
CA MET A 195 1.00 1.61 2.39
C MET A 195 2.07 1.02 3.32
N GLY A 196 3.23 0.61 2.81
CA GLY A 196 4.37 0.22 3.64
C GLY A 196 4.94 1.39 4.44
N ALA A 197 5.08 2.57 3.82
CA ALA A 197 5.51 3.78 4.52
C ALA A 197 4.46 4.26 5.52
N PHE A 198 3.19 4.15 5.16
CA PHE A 198 2.08 4.45 6.05
C PHE A 198 2.14 3.59 7.32
N LEU A 199 2.17 2.26 7.18
CA LEU A 199 2.27 1.32 8.29
C LEU A 199 3.53 1.52 9.14
N LEU A 200 4.67 1.81 8.49
CA LEU A 200 5.90 2.19 9.19
C LEU A 200 5.67 3.41 10.10
N SER A 201 5.04 4.46 9.57
CA SER A 201 4.79 5.72 10.31
C SER A 201 3.78 5.57 11.45
N SER A 202 2.91 4.56 11.35
CA SER A 202 1.84 4.25 12.31
C SER A 202 2.29 3.46 13.53
N GLY A 203 3.58 3.06 13.60
CA GLY A 203 4.14 2.48 14.82
C GLY A 203 4.01 3.43 16.01
N THR A 204 4.11 2.88 17.22
CA THR A 204 4.05 3.67 18.46
C THR A 204 5.11 4.78 18.44
N LYS A 205 4.69 6.02 18.75
CA LYS A 205 5.57 7.20 18.76
C LYS A 205 6.79 6.97 19.66
N GLY A 206 7.98 7.27 19.13
CA GLY A 206 9.26 6.99 19.78
C GLY A 206 9.80 5.58 19.53
N LYS A 207 9.07 4.72 18.82
CA LYS A 207 9.45 3.32 18.53
C LYS A 207 9.40 3.00 17.02
N ARG A 208 9.47 4.02 16.17
CA ARG A 208 9.52 3.87 14.70
C ARG A 208 10.94 4.02 14.21
N TYR A 209 11.46 3.04 13.50
CA TYR A 209 12.88 2.96 13.15
C TYR A 209 13.10 2.58 11.69
N SER A 210 14.31 2.83 11.21
CA SER A 210 14.75 2.38 9.89
C SER A 210 16.23 2.03 9.90
N LEU A 211 16.62 1.07 9.06
CA LEU A 211 18.04 0.80 8.78
C LEU A 211 18.62 1.86 7.83
N PRO A 212 19.95 2.10 7.85
CA PRO A 212 20.55 3.27 7.22
C PRO A 212 20.37 3.35 5.70
N ASN A 213 20.34 2.20 5.03
CA ASN A 213 20.21 2.11 3.57
C ASN A 213 18.76 1.94 3.10
N SER A 214 17.81 1.90 4.02
CA SER A 214 16.40 1.75 3.65
C SER A 214 15.89 3.00 2.93
N ARG A 215 14.96 2.79 1.99
CA ARG A 215 14.25 3.85 1.29
C ARG A 215 12.80 3.88 1.76
N ILE A 216 12.29 5.09 1.99
CA ILE A 216 10.93 5.33 2.42
C ILE A 216 10.27 6.22 1.38
N MET A 217 9.08 5.84 0.90
CA MET A 217 8.39 6.58 -0.15
C MET A 217 6.92 6.79 0.20
N ILE A 218 6.46 8.02 0.10
CA ILE A 218 5.05 8.38 0.22
C ILE A 218 4.54 8.94 -1.10
N HIS A 219 3.26 8.68 -1.39
CA HIS A 219 2.54 9.18 -2.56
C HIS A 219 1.04 9.08 -2.28
N GLN A 220 0.22 9.67 -3.15
CA GLN A 220 -1.23 9.56 -3.10
C GLN A 220 -1.68 8.13 -3.46
N PRO A 221 -2.83 7.66 -2.95
CA PRO A 221 -3.34 6.35 -3.33
C PRO A 221 -3.59 6.30 -4.84
N LEU A 222 -3.29 5.14 -5.43
CA LEU A 222 -3.54 4.85 -6.84
C LEU A 222 -4.79 3.98 -6.96
N GLY A 223 -5.59 4.25 -7.98
CA GLY A 223 -6.76 3.45 -8.32
C GLY A 223 -7.23 3.75 -9.74
N GLY A 224 -8.28 3.07 -10.16
CA GLY A 224 -8.91 3.29 -11.45
C GLY A 224 -10.41 3.10 -11.34
N ALA A 225 -11.16 3.74 -12.22
CA ALA A 225 -12.60 3.61 -12.31
C ALA A 225 -13.00 3.28 -13.76
N GLN A 226 -13.98 2.41 -13.92
CA GLN A 226 -14.60 2.06 -15.19
C GLN A 226 -16.10 1.85 -14.95
N GLY A 227 -16.94 2.20 -15.94
CA GLY A 227 -18.39 2.06 -15.83
C GLY A 227 -19.13 3.28 -16.37
N GLY A 228 -20.39 3.42 -15.98
CA GLY A 228 -21.17 4.62 -16.28
C GLY A 228 -20.66 5.84 -15.52
N GLN A 229 -21.17 7.03 -15.86
CA GLN A 229 -20.77 8.28 -15.19
C GLN A 229 -20.91 8.19 -13.67
N THR A 230 -22.05 7.68 -13.19
CA THR A 230 -22.31 7.50 -11.76
C THR A 230 -21.31 6.57 -11.08
N ASP A 231 -20.91 5.47 -11.74
CA ASP A 231 -19.94 4.52 -11.18
C ASP A 231 -18.56 5.17 -11.05
N ILE A 232 -18.16 5.94 -12.08
CA ILE A 232 -16.90 6.70 -12.07
C ILE A 232 -16.91 7.73 -10.94
N ASP A 233 -18.00 8.47 -10.77
CA ASP A 233 -18.12 9.49 -9.72
C ASP A 233 -18.06 8.86 -8.31
N ILE A 234 -18.69 7.70 -8.10
CA ILE A 234 -18.62 6.96 -6.83
C ILE A 234 -17.18 6.54 -6.53
N GLN A 235 -16.49 5.93 -7.49
CA GLN A 235 -15.11 5.47 -7.29
C GLN A 235 -14.12 6.62 -7.11
N ALA A 236 -14.33 7.74 -7.81
CA ALA A 236 -13.52 8.94 -7.62
C ALA A 236 -13.69 9.52 -6.19
N ASN A 237 -14.92 9.56 -5.67
CA ASN A 237 -15.18 10.00 -4.31
C ASN A 237 -14.54 9.08 -3.26
N GLU A 238 -14.56 7.77 -3.48
CA GLU A 238 -13.89 6.81 -2.58
C GLU A 238 -12.36 7.00 -2.59
N MET A 239 -11.77 7.27 -3.75
CA MET A 239 -10.34 7.58 -3.85
C MET A 239 -9.97 8.88 -3.13
N LEU A 240 -10.82 9.91 -3.23
CA LEU A 240 -10.64 11.16 -2.48
C LEU A 240 -10.77 10.92 -0.96
N HIS A 241 -11.68 10.04 -0.54
CA HIS A 241 -11.83 9.65 0.86
C HIS A 241 -10.56 8.96 1.39
N HIS A 242 -10.04 7.97 0.66
CA HIS A 242 -8.77 7.33 1.01
C HIS A 242 -7.61 8.32 1.08
N LYS A 243 -7.48 9.21 0.10
CA LYS A 243 -6.44 10.25 0.08
C LYS A 243 -6.52 11.15 1.31
N ALA A 244 -7.72 11.64 1.62
CA ALA A 244 -7.93 12.51 2.78
C ALA A 244 -7.58 11.82 4.11
N ASN A 245 -8.02 10.57 4.30
CA ASN A 245 -7.74 9.80 5.51
C ASN A 245 -6.24 9.51 5.68
N LEU A 246 -5.59 8.98 4.64
CA LEU A 246 -4.17 8.64 4.68
C LEU A 246 -3.32 9.89 4.95
N ASN A 247 -3.61 11.00 4.28
CA ASN A 247 -2.87 12.25 4.48
C ASN A 247 -3.13 12.86 5.86
N GLY A 248 -4.34 12.76 6.39
CA GLY A 248 -4.65 13.16 7.76
C GLY A 248 -3.83 12.39 8.80
N TYR A 249 -3.75 11.07 8.66
CA TYR A 249 -2.94 10.24 9.56
C TYR A 249 -1.44 10.45 9.39
N LEU A 250 -0.95 10.60 8.17
CA LEU A 250 0.46 10.95 7.94
C LEU A 250 0.81 12.30 8.57
N SER A 251 -0.06 13.31 8.43
CA SER A 251 0.11 14.60 9.10
C SER A 251 0.18 14.43 10.62
N TYR A 252 -0.74 13.64 11.20
CA TYR A 252 -0.74 13.35 12.63
C TYR A 252 0.53 12.62 13.12
N HIS A 253 0.98 11.57 12.41
CA HIS A 253 2.16 10.79 12.80
C HIS A 253 3.48 11.55 12.61
N THR A 254 3.56 12.43 11.61
CA THR A 254 4.79 13.16 11.27
C THR A 254 4.90 14.51 11.97
N GLY A 255 3.77 15.12 12.35
CA GLY A 255 3.71 16.50 12.81
C GLY A 255 3.81 17.54 11.69
N GLN A 256 3.84 17.12 10.42
CA GLN A 256 3.79 18.04 9.28
C GLN A 256 2.36 18.56 9.09
N SER A 257 2.22 19.79 8.60
CA SER A 257 0.91 20.34 8.20
C SER A 257 0.26 19.48 7.10
N LEU A 258 -1.07 19.41 7.08
CA LEU A 258 -1.81 18.67 6.06
C LEU A 258 -1.52 19.19 4.64
N GLU A 259 -1.33 20.49 4.47
CA GLU A 259 -0.97 21.13 3.20
C GLU A 259 0.35 20.59 2.67
N LYS A 260 1.37 20.51 3.54
CA LYS A 260 2.67 19.94 3.19
C LYS A 260 2.56 18.46 2.84
N ILE A 261 1.81 17.67 3.60
CA ILE A 261 1.58 16.25 3.26
C ILE A 261 0.88 16.12 1.90
N ASN A 262 -0.14 16.94 1.62
CA ASN A 262 -0.83 16.92 0.33
C ASN A 262 0.12 17.25 -0.84
N GLN A 263 1.02 18.21 -0.66
CA GLN A 263 2.02 18.56 -1.66
C GLN A 263 3.05 17.43 -1.85
N ASP A 264 3.62 16.95 -0.75
CA ASP A 264 4.72 15.98 -0.78
C ASP A 264 4.22 14.57 -1.15
N THR A 265 2.90 14.30 -1.10
CA THR A 265 2.30 13.05 -1.59
C THR A 265 1.72 13.14 -3.00
N ASP A 266 1.70 14.31 -3.66
CA ASP A 266 1.12 14.41 -5.00
C ASP A 266 1.87 13.53 -6.03
N ARG A 267 3.16 13.32 -5.82
CA ARG A 267 4.01 12.40 -6.60
C ARG A 267 4.82 11.52 -5.67
N ASP A 268 5.48 10.53 -6.25
CA ASP A 268 6.43 9.68 -5.54
C ASP A 268 7.50 10.54 -4.87
N PHE A 269 7.48 10.57 -3.54
CA PHE A 269 8.43 11.32 -2.73
C PHE A 269 9.30 10.36 -1.92
N PHE A 270 10.51 10.11 -2.44
CA PHE A 270 11.46 9.18 -1.84
C PHE A 270 12.41 9.88 -0.87
N MET A 271 12.58 9.26 0.29
CA MET A 271 13.47 9.68 1.36
C MET A 271 14.44 8.56 1.73
N SER A 272 15.65 8.94 2.13
CA SER A 272 16.56 8.11 2.92
C SER A 272 16.02 7.95 4.34
N ALA A 273 16.58 7.00 5.09
CA ALA A 273 16.25 6.83 6.52
C ALA A 273 16.49 8.12 7.33
N LYS A 274 17.53 8.89 7.01
CA LYS A 274 17.81 10.17 7.68
C LYS A 274 16.76 11.23 7.35
N GLU A 275 16.47 11.42 6.07
CA GLU A 275 15.45 12.38 5.62
C GLU A 275 14.07 12.01 6.19
N ALA A 276 13.71 10.73 6.22
CA ALA A 276 12.44 10.27 6.78
C ALA A 276 12.33 10.51 8.30
N LYS A 277 13.44 10.44 9.03
CA LYS A 277 13.49 10.83 10.44
C LYS A 277 13.25 12.32 10.61
N GLU A 278 13.94 13.15 9.83
CA GLU A 278 13.78 14.61 9.85
C GLU A 278 12.36 15.04 9.43
N TYR A 279 11.76 14.31 8.50
CA TYR A 279 10.38 14.50 8.06
C TYR A 279 9.35 14.07 9.12
N GLY A 280 9.73 13.18 10.04
CA GLY A 280 8.87 12.69 11.14
C GLY A 280 8.18 11.35 10.86
N LEU A 281 8.48 10.66 9.75
CA LEU A 281 7.92 9.33 9.45
C LEU A 281 8.47 8.24 10.36
N ILE A 282 9.69 8.43 10.87
CA ILE A 282 10.34 7.55 11.86
C ILE A 282 10.99 8.38 12.96
N ASP A 283 11.29 7.76 14.08
CA ASP A 283 11.91 8.38 15.25
C ASP A 283 13.43 8.18 15.30
N GLY A 284 13.96 7.12 14.66
CA GLY A 284 15.39 6.81 14.72
C GLY A 284 15.94 6.00 13.54
N VAL A 285 17.23 6.17 13.29
CA VAL A 285 18.00 5.34 12.35
C VAL A 285 18.91 4.42 13.15
N ILE A 286 18.78 3.11 12.95
CA ILE A 286 19.56 2.11 13.69
C ILE A 286 20.92 1.95 13.01
N MET A 287 21.94 2.67 13.50
CA MET A 287 23.33 2.55 13.03
C MET A 287 24.08 1.41 13.74
N ASN A 288 23.78 1.19 15.02
CA ASN A 288 24.33 0.10 15.81
C ASN A 288 23.19 -0.49 16.68
N PRO A 289 22.81 -1.76 16.48
CA PRO A 289 21.68 -2.36 17.16
C PRO A 289 21.85 -2.41 18.68
N LEU A 290 23.08 -2.58 19.19
CA LEU A 290 23.34 -2.67 20.64
C LEU A 290 23.02 -1.40 21.42
N LYS A 291 22.90 -0.25 20.72
CA LYS A 291 22.54 1.03 21.33
C LYS A 291 21.05 1.34 21.27
N VAL A 292 20.28 0.67 20.42
CA VAL A 292 18.90 1.06 20.07
C VAL A 292 17.89 -0.04 20.36
N LEU A 293 18.26 -1.30 20.08
CA LEU A 293 17.46 -2.47 20.43
C LEU A 293 18.09 -3.07 21.68
N GLN A 294 17.58 -2.71 22.85
CA GLN A 294 17.94 -3.45 24.05
C GLN A 294 17.52 -4.93 23.84
N PRO A 295 18.36 -5.90 24.24
CA PRO A 295 18.03 -7.30 24.10
C PRO A 295 16.68 -7.54 24.78
N LEU A 296 15.74 -8.13 24.04
CA LEU A 296 14.46 -8.58 24.57
C LEU A 296 14.78 -9.44 25.79
N ALA A 297 14.27 -9.05 26.97
CA ALA A 297 14.47 -9.82 28.18
C ALA A 297 14.01 -11.26 27.92
N ALA A 298 14.93 -12.21 28.15
CA ALA A 298 14.69 -13.64 27.97
C ALA A 298 13.52 -14.13 28.83
#